data_AF-A0A0B0EPT8-F1
#
_entry.id   AF-A0A0B0EPT8-F1
#
_cell.length_a   1.000
_cell.length_b   1.000
_cell.length_c   1.000
_cell.angle_alpha   90.00
_cell.angle_beta   90.00
_cell.angle_gamma   90.00
#
_symmetry.space_group_name_H-M   'P 1'
#
loop_
_entity.id
_entity.type
_entity.pdbx_description
1 polymer ?
#
loop_
_entity_poly.entity_id
_entity_poly.type
_entity_poly.pdbx_seq_one_letter_code
_entity_poly.pdbx_strand_id
1 'polypeptide(L)'
;MLMRKHKIFLYLLFLFFLFQSEGFSEDNNVYRDLTEKGVVTYEDGCRAISCFTDVDEKDLTFDELVFALKEKGVIGKSWKYKAEKPLTRGEIAYMGCKVLKISGGLTMRVIEATNSFINLISRKLKRKNDFVLPDIGMGKRYAYFEFQDNGLMPRGHKKTVLTGHDLLASMYRIEQNIKAKDLKRKQKAERRKEKEEQKKQEKSNH
;
A
#
# COMPACT_ATOMS: atom_id res chain seq x y z
N MET A 1 14.11 -54.60 14.25
CA MET A 1 14.52 -53.18 14.30
C MET A 1 14.66 -52.53 12.89
N LEU A 2 14.04 -53.08 11.84
CA LEU A 2 14.10 -52.55 10.46
C LEU A 2 12.90 -51.64 10.12
N MET A 3 11.73 -51.92 10.69
CA MET A 3 10.45 -51.22 10.42
C MET A 3 10.41 -49.75 10.90
N ARG A 4 11.29 -49.37 11.84
CA ARG A 4 11.35 -47.99 12.37
C ARG A 4 12.06 -47.02 11.42
N LYS A 5 12.99 -47.53 10.60
CA LYS A 5 13.77 -46.72 9.64
C LYS A 5 12.93 -46.31 8.43
N HIS A 6 12.03 -47.17 7.96
CA HIS A 6 11.14 -46.83 6.83
C HIS A 6 10.14 -45.72 7.16
N LYS A 7 9.61 -45.69 8.40
CA LYS A 7 8.71 -44.61 8.82
C LYS A 7 9.42 -43.26 8.89
N ILE A 8 10.66 -43.24 9.39
CA ILE A 8 11.48 -42.01 9.44
C ILE A 8 11.81 -41.51 8.04
N PHE A 9 12.13 -42.43 7.11
CA PHE A 9 12.38 -42.08 5.71
C PHE A 9 11.13 -41.52 5.03
N LEU A 10 9.94 -42.07 5.31
CA LEU A 10 8.68 -41.56 4.78
C LEU A 10 8.34 -40.15 5.31
N TYR A 11 8.60 -39.89 6.60
CA TYR A 11 8.43 -38.55 7.18
C TYR A 11 9.42 -37.54 6.61
N LEU A 12 10.68 -37.93 6.37
CA LEU A 12 11.67 -37.07 5.70
C LEU A 12 11.30 -36.80 4.24
N LEU A 13 10.78 -37.80 3.52
CA LEU A 13 10.29 -37.62 2.15
C LEU A 13 9.06 -36.70 2.11
N PHE A 14 8.15 -36.82 3.07
CA PHE A 14 6.98 -35.95 3.21
C PHE A 14 7.39 -34.51 3.58
N LEU A 15 8.38 -34.33 4.48
CA LEU A 15 8.98 -33.03 4.77
C LEU A 15 9.69 -32.43 3.55
N PHE A 16 10.34 -33.24 2.73
CA PHE A 16 10.96 -32.80 1.48
C PHE A 16 9.91 -32.37 0.45
N PHE A 17 8.79 -33.09 0.34
CA PHE A 17 7.64 -32.70 -0.49
C PHE A 17 6.96 -31.42 0.01
N LEU A 18 6.87 -31.21 1.32
CA LEU A 18 6.38 -29.94 1.90
C LEU A 18 7.38 -28.80 1.69
N PHE A 19 8.68 -29.06 1.61
CA PHE A 19 9.69 -28.05 1.25
C PHE A 19 9.67 -27.72 -0.25
N GLN A 20 9.20 -28.64 -1.10
CA GLN A 20 9.04 -28.38 -2.54
C GLN A 20 7.76 -27.62 -2.91
N SER A 21 6.92 -27.20 -1.95
CA SER A 21 5.70 -26.43 -2.26
C SER A 21 5.91 -24.92 -2.43
N GLU A 22 7.13 -24.39 -2.28
CA GLU A 22 7.48 -23.12 -2.91
C GLU A 22 8.20 -23.45 -4.22
N GLY A 23 7.41 -23.86 -5.21
CA GLY A 23 7.82 -23.74 -6.59
C GLY A 23 8.18 -22.27 -6.81
N PHE A 24 9.48 -21.99 -6.84
CA PHE A 24 10.04 -20.76 -7.39
C PHE A 24 9.64 -20.81 -8.86
N SER A 25 8.44 -20.33 -9.14
CA SER A 25 7.97 -20.03 -10.48
C SER A 25 9.10 -19.25 -11.16
N GLU A 26 9.36 -19.54 -12.43
CA GLU A 26 10.07 -18.63 -13.34
C GLU A 26 9.25 -17.33 -13.45
N ASP A 27 9.10 -16.63 -12.33
CA ASP A 27 8.39 -15.39 -12.22
C ASP A 27 9.30 -14.36 -12.86
N ASN A 28 8.76 -13.67 -13.87
CA ASN A 28 9.24 -12.38 -14.33
C ASN A 28 9.38 -11.48 -13.10
N ASN A 29 10.54 -11.57 -12.45
CA ASN A 29 10.75 -10.95 -11.16
C ASN A 29 10.95 -9.48 -11.44
N VAL A 30 9.84 -8.72 -11.40
CA VAL A 30 9.81 -7.26 -11.59
C VAL A 30 10.94 -6.60 -10.80
N TYR A 31 11.30 -7.12 -9.62
CA TYR A 31 12.41 -6.60 -8.82
C TYR A 31 13.78 -6.73 -9.51
N ARG A 32 14.06 -7.85 -10.20
CA ARG A 32 15.32 -8.07 -10.92
C ARG A 32 15.41 -7.15 -12.13
N ASP A 33 14.36 -7.13 -12.95
CA ASP A 33 14.36 -6.36 -14.21
C ASP A 33 14.43 -4.85 -13.96
N LEU A 34 13.94 -4.37 -12.82
CA LEU A 34 14.08 -2.98 -12.42
C LEU A 34 15.52 -2.57 -12.12
N THR A 35 16.37 -3.45 -11.58
CA THR A 35 17.73 -3.03 -11.20
C THR A 35 18.59 -2.60 -12.40
N GLU A 36 18.32 -3.15 -13.57
CA GLU A 36 19.06 -2.86 -14.81
C GLU A 36 18.49 -1.65 -15.57
N LYS A 37 17.30 -1.16 -15.20
CA LYS A 37 16.63 -0.05 -15.90
C LYS A 37 17.12 1.32 -15.44
N GLY A 38 17.73 2.05 -16.38
CA GLY A 38 18.12 3.44 -16.19
C GLY A 38 16.92 4.37 -15.94
N VAL A 39 15.86 4.22 -16.73
CA VAL A 39 14.59 4.97 -16.60
C VAL A 39 13.43 4.00 -16.64
N VAL A 40 12.52 4.09 -15.66
CA VAL A 40 11.32 3.25 -15.63
C VAL A 40 10.18 3.86 -16.43
N THR A 41 9.41 3.00 -17.08
CA THR A 41 8.24 3.38 -17.85
C THR A 41 6.98 3.36 -16.98
N TYR A 42 5.89 3.92 -17.50
CA TYR A 42 4.60 3.92 -16.81
C TYR A 42 4.05 2.50 -16.67
N GLU A 43 4.29 1.62 -17.65
CA GLU A 43 4.00 0.19 -17.54
C GLU A 43 4.75 -0.45 -16.38
N ASP A 44 6.05 -0.18 -16.24
CA ASP A 44 6.85 -0.70 -15.12
C ASP A 44 6.23 -0.28 -13.77
N GLY A 45 5.76 0.96 -13.68
CA GLY A 45 5.06 1.47 -12.50
C GLY A 45 3.73 0.79 -12.22
N CYS A 46 2.94 0.51 -13.26
CA CYS A 46 1.68 -0.22 -13.15
C CYS A 46 1.90 -1.66 -12.69
N ARG A 47 2.89 -2.34 -13.26
CA ARG A 47 3.23 -3.72 -12.87
C ARG A 47 3.75 -3.77 -11.44
N ALA A 48 4.70 -2.88 -11.11
CA ALA A 48 5.21 -2.74 -9.75
C ALA A 48 4.12 -2.48 -8.70
N ILE A 49 3.11 -1.65 -9.01
CA ILE A 49 2.05 -1.37 -8.04
C ILE A 49 1.02 -2.49 -7.95
N SER A 50 0.79 -3.25 -9.03
CA SER A 50 -0.17 -4.35 -9.04
C SER A 50 0.18 -5.41 -7.99
N CYS A 51 1.47 -5.62 -7.71
CA CYS A 51 2.01 -6.52 -6.68
C CYS A 51 1.44 -6.26 -5.27
N PHE A 52 0.90 -5.07 -5.03
CA PHE A 52 0.28 -4.67 -3.76
C PHE A 52 -1.24 -4.57 -3.83
N THR A 53 -1.85 -5.18 -4.85
CA THR A 53 -3.28 -5.20 -5.11
C THR A 53 -3.75 -6.63 -5.37
N ASP A 54 -5.07 -6.85 -5.39
CA ASP A 54 -5.66 -8.15 -5.76
C ASP A 54 -5.83 -8.32 -7.28
N VAL A 55 -5.02 -7.63 -8.10
CA VAL A 55 -5.05 -7.75 -9.56
C VAL A 55 -3.98 -8.75 -9.98
N ASP A 56 -4.39 -9.84 -10.63
CA ASP A 56 -3.45 -10.77 -11.25
C ASP A 56 -2.97 -10.20 -12.59
N GLU A 57 -1.68 -9.89 -12.67
CA GLU A 57 -1.09 -9.20 -13.83
C GLU A 57 -0.46 -10.14 -14.86
N LYS A 58 -0.31 -11.44 -14.55
CA LYS A 58 0.55 -12.35 -15.32
C LYS A 58 0.12 -12.50 -16.78
N ASP A 59 -1.18 -12.47 -17.03
CA ASP A 59 -1.78 -12.65 -18.36
C ASP A 59 -2.39 -11.37 -18.93
N LEU A 60 -2.22 -10.23 -18.25
CA LEU A 60 -2.83 -8.97 -18.67
C LEU A 60 -1.91 -8.20 -19.64
N THR A 61 -2.50 -7.73 -20.72
CA THR A 61 -1.92 -6.66 -21.52
C THR A 61 -1.84 -5.38 -20.69
N PHE A 62 -0.97 -4.45 -21.09
CA PHE A 62 -0.84 -3.17 -20.38
C PHE A 62 -2.16 -2.40 -20.27
N ASP A 63 -2.99 -2.41 -21.31
CA ASP A 63 -4.28 -1.72 -21.30
C ASP A 63 -5.28 -2.36 -20.33
N GLU A 64 -5.32 -3.70 -20.28
CA GLU A 64 -6.16 -4.45 -19.34
C GLU A 64 -5.69 -4.24 -17.89
N LEU A 65 -4.37 -4.23 -17.66
CA LEU A 65 -3.80 -3.95 -16.35
C LEU A 65 -4.19 -2.54 -15.87
N VAL A 66 -4.05 -1.54 -16.73
CA VAL A 66 -4.42 -0.16 -16.37
C VAL A 66 -5.93 -0.04 -16.14
N PHE A 67 -6.76 -0.73 -16.93
CA PHE A 67 -8.20 -0.79 -16.71
C PHE A 67 -8.54 -1.39 -15.34
N ALA A 68 -7.94 -2.53 -14.99
CA ALA A 68 -8.13 -3.16 -13.69
C ALA A 68 -7.70 -2.25 -12.52
N LEU A 69 -6.55 -1.58 -12.65
CA LEU A 69 -6.04 -0.64 -11.65
C LEU A 69 -6.91 0.64 -11.53
N LYS A 70 -7.58 1.06 -12.61
CA LYS A 70 -8.57 2.15 -12.58
C LYS A 70 -9.85 1.73 -11.85
N GLU A 71 -10.33 0.52 -12.08
CA GLU A 71 -11.50 -0.03 -11.39
C GLU A 71 -11.25 -0.17 -9.88
N LYS A 72 -10.04 -0.57 -9.50
CA LYS A 72 -9.60 -0.59 -8.10
C LYS A 72 -9.34 0.81 -7.51
N GLY A 73 -9.41 1.87 -8.31
CA GLY A 73 -9.19 3.25 -7.88
C GLY A 73 -7.73 3.60 -7.53
N VAL A 74 -6.78 2.73 -7.93
CA VAL A 74 -5.33 2.95 -7.77
C VAL A 74 -4.82 3.98 -8.77
N ILE A 75 -5.35 3.92 -10.00
CA ILE A 75 -5.11 4.89 -11.07
C ILE A 75 -6.33 5.81 -11.20
N GLY A 76 -6.11 7.10 -11.47
CA GLY A 76 -7.20 8.03 -11.70
C GLY A 76 -7.99 7.68 -12.98
N LYS A 77 -9.33 7.60 -12.89
CA LYS A 77 -10.21 7.23 -14.04
C LYS A 77 -9.93 8.04 -15.31
N SER A 78 -9.75 9.36 -15.17
CA SER A 78 -9.49 10.30 -16.28
C SER A 78 -8.02 10.41 -16.70
N TRP A 79 -7.10 9.61 -16.14
CA TRP A 79 -5.71 9.66 -16.57
C TRP A 79 -5.57 9.05 -17.96
N LYS A 80 -4.94 9.81 -18.86
CA LYS A 80 -4.39 9.32 -20.13
C LYS A 80 -2.98 8.79 -19.87
N TYR A 81 -2.66 7.65 -20.45
CA TYR A 81 -1.41 6.93 -20.24
C TYR A 81 -0.88 6.40 -21.57
N LYS A 82 0.42 6.11 -21.59
CA LYS A 82 1.15 5.42 -22.67
C LYS A 82 2.18 4.53 -21.99
N ALA A 83 2.35 3.30 -22.47
CA ALA A 83 3.22 2.30 -21.85
C ALA A 83 4.65 2.83 -21.68
N GLU A 84 5.25 3.35 -22.77
CA GLU A 84 6.66 3.76 -22.77
C GLU A 84 6.93 5.13 -22.12
N LYS A 85 5.88 5.82 -21.65
CA LYS A 85 6.05 7.12 -21.01
C LYS A 85 6.93 6.97 -19.76
N PRO A 86 7.95 7.83 -19.55
CA PRO A 86 8.72 7.80 -18.31
C PRO A 86 7.83 8.02 -17.08
N LEU A 87 7.98 7.16 -16.08
CA LEU A 87 7.23 7.24 -14.84
C LEU A 87 7.83 8.31 -13.93
N THR A 88 6.96 9.19 -13.42
CA THR A 88 7.38 10.25 -12.50
C THR A 88 7.16 9.87 -11.04
N ARG A 89 7.95 10.50 -10.16
CA ARG A 89 7.81 10.37 -8.70
C ARG A 89 6.40 10.67 -8.20
N GLY A 90 5.74 11.67 -8.78
CA GLY A 90 4.37 12.02 -8.42
C GLY A 90 3.35 10.97 -8.83
N GLU A 91 3.58 10.26 -9.92
CA GLU A 91 2.69 9.19 -10.40
C GLU A 91 2.75 7.97 -9.48
N ILE A 92 3.95 7.46 -9.19
CA ILE A 92 4.07 6.32 -8.26
C ILE A 92 3.62 6.69 -6.85
N ALA A 93 3.87 7.91 -6.38
CA ALA A 93 3.42 8.37 -5.08
C ALA A 93 1.88 8.36 -4.99
N TYR A 94 1.19 8.79 -6.05
CA TYR A 94 -0.26 8.71 -6.13
C TYR A 94 -0.74 7.26 -6.03
N MET A 95 -0.18 6.36 -6.84
CA MET A 95 -0.56 4.95 -6.86
C MET A 95 -0.27 4.27 -5.50
N GLY A 96 0.91 4.52 -4.92
CA GLY A 96 1.32 4.01 -3.61
C GLY A 96 0.44 4.51 -2.47
N CYS A 97 0.05 5.79 -2.46
CA CYS A 97 -0.89 6.29 -1.47
C CYS A 97 -2.27 5.62 -1.56
N LYS A 98 -2.74 5.33 -2.79
CA LYS A 98 -4.03 4.63 -3.00
C LYS A 98 -3.97 3.20 -2.47
N VAL A 99 -2.92 2.45 -2.79
CA VAL A 99 -2.67 1.11 -2.23
C VAL A 99 -2.64 1.14 -0.70
N LEU A 100 -1.89 2.07 -0.12
CA LEU A 100 -1.73 2.17 1.33
C LEU A 100 -2.94 2.76 2.06
N LYS A 101 -3.99 3.17 1.30
CA LYS A 101 -5.18 3.88 1.79
C LYS A 101 -4.80 5.08 2.68
N ILE A 102 -3.78 5.82 2.26
CA ILE A 102 -3.36 7.05 2.94
C ILE A 102 -4.36 8.14 2.56
N SER A 103 -5.15 8.56 3.52
CA SER A 103 -5.97 9.78 3.43
C SER A 103 -5.06 10.99 3.59
N GLY A 104 -5.17 12.02 2.74
CA GLY A 104 -4.21 13.12 2.70
C GLY A 104 -4.16 13.91 4.01
N GLY A 105 -3.12 13.70 4.81
CA GLY A 105 -2.91 14.29 6.13
C GLY A 105 -2.50 15.77 6.11
N LEU A 106 -1.86 16.28 5.06
CA LEU A 106 -1.65 17.72 4.82
C LEU A 106 -2.96 18.43 4.47
N THR A 107 -3.80 17.84 3.62
CA THR A 107 -5.15 18.36 3.36
C THR A 107 -5.99 18.33 4.63
N MET A 108 -5.93 17.27 5.43
CA MET A 108 -6.60 17.21 6.73
C MET A 108 -6.04 18.21 7.73
N ARG A 109 -4.71 18.43 7.81
CA ARG A 109 -4.11 19.47 8.67
C ARG A 109 -4.52 20.88 8.27
N VAL A 110 -4.65 21.17 6.97
CA VAL A 110 -5.20 22.44 6.48
C VAL A 110 -6.69 22.54 6.81
N ILE A 111 -7.47 21.48 6.62
CA ILE A 111 -8.89 21.44 7.00
C ILE A 111 -9.07 21.61 8.51
N GLU A 112 -8.25 20.97 9.35
CA GLU A 112 -8.26 21.12 10.81
C GLU A 112 -7.86 22.54 11.25
N ALA A 113 -6.85 23.14 10.62
CA ALA A 113 -6.48 24.54 10.84
C ALA A 113 -7.62 25.48 10.43
N THR A 114 -8.28 25.19 9.29
CA THR A 114 -9.43 25.95 8.79
C THR A 114 -10.63 25.78 9.72
N ASN A 115 -10.88 24.57 10.23
CA ASN A 115 -11.94 24.29 11.21
C ASN A 115 -11.68 24.98 12.54
N SER A 116 -10.43 25.02 13.00
CA SER A 116 -10.04 25.76 14.20
C SER A 116 -10.29 27.26 14.04
N PHE A 117 -9.99 27.81 12.86
CA PHE A 117 -10.24 29.22 12.53
C PHE A 117 -11.74 29.52 12.37
N ILE A 118 -12.48 28.66 11.67
CA ILE A 118 -13.94 28.75 11.51
C ILE A 118 -14.65 28.66 12.86
N ASN A 119 -14.21 27.78 13.76
CA ASN A 119 -14.74 27.67 15.12
C ASN A 119 -14.45 28.91 15.97
N LEU A 120 -13.31 29.58 15.73
CA LEU A 120 -12.96 30.83 16.40
C LEU A 120 -13.84 31.99 15.90
N ILE A 121 -14.10 32.04 14.59
CA ILE A 121 -15.01 33.02 13.97
C ILE A 121 -16.48 32.75 14.37
N SER A 122 -16.92 31.49 14.39
CA SER A 122 -18.31 31.13 14.72
C SER A 122 -18.65 31.36 16.20
N ARG A 123 -17.69 31.11 17.11
CA ARG A 123 -17.80 31.54 18.52
C ARG A 123 -17.97 33.04 18.66
N LYS A 124 -17.33 33.83 17.78
CA LYS A 124 -17.44 35.29 17.75
C LYS A 124 -18.75 35.78 17.10
N LEU A 125 -19.36 35.00 16.21
CA LEU A 125 -20.54 35.40 15.41
C LEU A 125 -21.85 34.68 15.77
N LYS A 126 -21.89 33.77 16.76
CA LYS A 126 -23.11 33.10 17.27
C LYS A 126 -24.01 32.46 16.19
N ARG A 127 -23.46 32.07 15.05
CA ARG A 127 -24.16 31.30 14.00
C ARG A 127 -23.72 29.83 14.04
N LYS A 128 -24.69 28.91 13.98
CA LYS A 128 -24.44 27.48 13.78
C LYS A 128 -23.95 27.27 12.36
N ASN A 129 -22.80 26.62 12.21
CA ASN A 129 -22.20 26.33 10.92
C ASN A 129 -22.60 24.92 10.47
N ASP A 130 -23.50 24.83 9.49
CA ASP A 130 -23.83 23.61 8.76
C ASP A 130 -22.87 23.43 7.56
N PHE A 131 -21.57 23.61 7.78
CA PHE A 131 -20.57 23.40 6.73
C PHE A 131 -20.21 21.91 6.67
N VAL A 132 -20.92 21.18 5.80
CA VAL A 132 -20.49 19.86 5.36
C VAL A 132 -19.20 20.05 4.57
N LEU A 133 -18.09 19.59 5.15
CA LEU A 133 -16.78 19.63 4.51
C LEU A 133 -16.83 18.82 3.21
N PRO A 134 -16.36 19.37 2.08
CA PRO A 134 -16.20 18.57 0.88
C PRO A 134 -15.23 17.42 1.16
N ASP A 135 -15.52 16.23 0.65
CA ASP A 135 -14.59 15.11 0.63
C ASP A 135 -13.39 15.50 -0.26
N ILE A 136 -12.39 16.14 0.34
CA ILE A 136 -11.13 16.47 -0.34
C ILE A 136 -10.29 15.20 -0.38
N GLY A 137 -10.74 14.25 -1.21
CA GLY A 137 -10.02 13.00 -1.46
C GLY A 137 -8.61 13.27 -1.97
N MET A 138 -7.75 12.26 -1.87
CA MET A 138 -6.35 12.37 -2.30
C MET A 138 -6.22 12.74 -3.78
N GLY A 139 -5.95 14.02 -4.04
CA GLY A 139 -5.61 14.52 -5.37
C GLY A 139 -4.14 14.30 -5.71
N LYS A 140 -3.85 14.17 -7.01
CA LYS A 140 -2.47 14.07 -7.53
C LYS A 140 -1.53 15.18 -7.04
N ARG A 141 -2.09 16.35 -6.72
CA ARG A 141 -1.33 17.52 -6.27
C ARG A 141 -0.60 17.27 -4.94
N TYR A 142 -1.19 16.46 -4.05
CA TYR A 142 -0.70 16.27 -2.69
C TYR A 142 -0.09 14.89 -2.42
N ALA A 143 -0.45 13.88 -3.20
CA ALA A 143 0.02 12.52 -2.98
C ALA A 143 1.55 12.41 -2.85
N TYR A 144 2.30 13.18 -3.65
CA TYR A 144 3.76 13.22 -3.55
C TYR A 144 4.27 13.63 -2.16
N PHE A 145 3.71 14.68 -1.57
CA PHE A 145 4.14 15.17 -0.26
C PHE A 145 3.72 14.22 0.85
N GLU A 146 2.52 13.64 0.76
CA GLU A 146 2.07 12.61 1.71
C GLU A 146 2.97 11.38 1.68
N PHE A 147 3.34 10.94 0.49
CA PHE A 147 4.21 9.78 0.30
C PHE A 147 5.60 10.05 0.89
N GLN A 148 6.10 11.29 0.79
CA GLN A 148 7.34 11.72 1.44
C GLN A 148 7.21 11.82 2.96
N ASP A 149 6.15 12.44 3.48
CA ASP A 149 5.87 12.58 4.91
C ASP A 149 5.76 11.22 5.60
N ASN A 150 5.26 10.21 4.88
CA ASN A 150 5.20 8.82 5.36
C ASN A 150 6.53 8.06 5.19
N GLY A 151 7.60 8.72 4.73
CA GLY A 151 8.92 8.13 4.55
C GLY A 151 9.02 7.13 3.41
N LEU A 152 8.07 7.13 2.46
CA LEU A 152 7.97 6.15 1.37
C LEU A 152 8.82 6.53 0.15
N MET A 153 9.30 7.77 0.10
CA MET A 153 10.18 8.27 -0.95
C MET A 153 11.09 9.39 -0.40
N PRO A 154 12.35 9.50 -0.86
CA PRO A 154 13.22 10.61 -0.45
C PRO A 154 12.72 11.97 -0.96
N ARG A 155 13.32 13.05 -0.43
CA ARG A 155 13.08 14.41 -0.91
C ARG A 155 13.49 14.56 -2.37
N GLY A 156 12.85 15.49 -3.09
CA GLY A 156 13.08 15.73 -4.51
C GLY A 156 11.94 16.52 -5.14
N HIS A 157 11.84 16.45 -6.47
CA HIS A 157 10.76 17.09 -7.22
C HIS A 157 9.77 16.05 -7.80
N LYS A 158 8.47 16.33 -7.73
CA LYS A 158 7.41 15.38 -8.15
C LYS A 158 7.42 15.03 -9.63
N LYS A 159 7.95 15.91 -10.49
CA LYS A 159 8.04 15.67 -11.95
C LYS A 159 9.33 14.94 -12.35
N THR A 160 10.23 14.68 -11.41
CA THR A 160 11.44 13.91 -11.70
C THR A 160 11.06 12.50 -12.11
N VAL A 161 11.70 12.02 -13.17
CA VAL A 161 11.57 10.66 -13.68
C VAL A 161 12.27 9.70 -12.72
N LEU A 162 11.72 8.51 -12.55
CA LEU A 162 12.28 7.48 -11.69
C LEU A 162 13.28 6.62 -12.45
N THR A 163 14.34 6.24 -11.75
CA THR A 163 15.18 5.11 -12.14
C THR A 163 14.58 3.80 -11.61
N GLY A 164 15.06 2.67 -12.12
CA GLY A 164 14.64 1.37 -11.59
C GLY A 164 14.96 1.18 -10.11
N HIS A 165 16.11 1.68 -9.67
CA HIS A 165 16.51 1.70 -8.26
C HIS A 165 15.55 2.54 -7.39
N ASP A 166 15.11 3.69 -7.89
CA ASP A 166 14.15 4.52 -7.15
C ASP A 166 12.80 3.83 -7.00
N LEU A 167 12.29 3.18 -8.06
CA LEU A 167 11.04 2.46 -8.04
C LEU A 167 11.11 1.26 -7.08
N LEU A 168 12.19 0.48 -7.17
CA LEU A 168 12.48 -0.64 -6.27
C LEU A 168 12.50 -0.20 -4.80
N ALA A 169 13.19 0.90 -4.49
CA ALA A 169 13.23 1.44 -3.14
C ALA A 169 11.85 1.89 -2.64
N SER A 170 11.00 2.42 -3.51
CA SER A 170 9.62 2.76 -3.18
C SER A 170 8.76 1.52 -2.96
N MET A 171 8.88 0.48 -3.79
CA MET A 171 8.18 -0.79 -3.60
C MET A 171 8.51 -1.42 -2.24
N TYR A 172 9.80 -1.51 -1.90
CA TYR A 172 10.22 -2.05 -0.62
C TYR A 172 9.61 -1.27 0.56
N ARG A 173 9.59 0.06 0.50
CA ARG A 173 8.99 0.89 1.56
C ARG A 173 7.47 0.71 1.67
N ILE A 174 6.77 0.55 0.54
CA ILE A 174 5.33 0.22 0.52
C ILE A 174 5.12 -1.12 1.24
N GLU A 175 5.88 -2.14 0.87
CA GLU A 175 5.80 -3.48 1.46
C GLU A 175 6.02 -3.46 2.98
N GLN A 176 7.08 -2.78 3.44
CA GLN A 176 7.37 -2.63 4.87
C GLN A 176 6.23 -1.90 5.60
N ASN A 177 5.60 -0.90 4.95
CA ASN A 177 4.47 -0.18 5.54
C ASN A 177 3.24 -1.09 5.70
N ILE A 178 2.95 -1.95 4.71
CA ILE A 178 1.86 -2.93 4.77
C ILE A 178 2.13 -3.92 5.90
N LYS A 179 3.31 -4.54 5.93
CA LYS A 179 3.73 -5.49 6.99
C LYS A 179 3.62 -4.87 8.38
N ALA A 180 4.07 -3.63 8.56
CA ALA A 180 3.97 -2.92 9.83
C ALA A 180 2.52 -2.61 10.24
N LYS A 181 1.64 -2.26 9.30
CA LYS A 181 0.21 -2.04 9.56
C LYS A 181 -0.49 -3.33 9.97
N ASP A 182 -0.18 -4.44 9.32
CA ASP A 182 -0.79 -5.73 9.64
C ASP A 182 -0.37 -6.25 11.01
N LEU A 183 0.91 -6.09 11.37
CA LEU A 183 1.40 -6.42 12.71
C LEU A 183 0.66 -5.60 13.79
N LYS A 184 0.52 -4.29 13.59
CA LYS A 184 -0.22 -3.41 14.51
C LYS A 184 -1.69 -3.81 14.64
N ARG A 185 -2.32 -4.25 13.54
CA ARG A 185 -3.71 -4.73 13.55
C ARG A 185 -3.86 -6.02 14.37
N LYS A 186 -2.96 -7.00 14.19
CA LYS A 186 -2.93 -8.25 14.95
C LYS A 186 -2.78 -7.99 16.45
N GLN A 187 -1.78 -7.20 16.83
CA GLN A 187 -1.56 -6.81 18.24
C GLN A 187 -2.77 -6.09 18.86
N LYS A 188 -3.44 -5.21 18.10
CA LYS A 188 -4.63 -4.51 18.59
C LYS A 188 -5.82 -5.45 18.76
N ALA A 189 -5.97 -6.46 17.90
CA ALA A 189 -7.03 -7.46 18.02
C ALA A 189 -6.81 -8.37 19.23
N GLU A 190 -5.57 -8.82 19.47
CA GLU A 190 -5.18 -9.61 20.64
C GLU A 190 -5.47 -8.86 21.95
N ARG A 191 -5.01 -7.62 22.06
CA ARG A 191 -5.29 -6.74 23.22
C ARG A 191 -6.79 -6.49 23.46
N ARG A 192 -7.62 -6.56 22.42
CA ARG A 192 -9.08 -6.42 22.56
C ARG A 192 -9.70 -7.71 23.12
N LYS A 193 -9.27 -8.87 22.63
CA LYS A 193 -9.72 -10.18 23.13
C LYS A 193 -9.36 -10.36 24.61
N GLU A 194 -8.11 -10.07 24.99
CA GLU A 194 -7.67 -10.12 26.39
C GLU A 194 -8.53 -9.24 27.31
N LYS A 195 -8.84 -8.01 26.88
CA LYS A 195 -9.72 -7.09 27.64
C LYS A 195 -11.16 -7.58 27.75
N GLU A 196 -11.67 -8.27 26.74
CA GLU A 196 -13.01 -8.85 26.77
C GLU A 196 -13.07 -10.08 27.67
N GLU A 197 -12.02 -10.90 27.68
CA GLU A 197 -11.88 -12.07 28.57
C GLU A 197 -11.75 -11.63 30.04
N GLN A 198 -10.93 -10.63 30.33
CA GLN A 198 -10.81 -10.04 31.68
C GLN A 198 -12.16 -9.51 32.19
N LYS A 199 -12.89 -8.76 31.36
CA LYS A 199 -14.23 -8.25 31.71
C LYS A 199 -15.26 -9.35 31.94
N LYS A 200 -15.15 -10.50 31.26
CA LYS A 200 -16.03 -11.66 31.48
C LYS A 200 -15.69 -12.38 32.79
N GLN A 201 -14.41 -12.51 33.12
CA GLN A 201 -13.97 -13.09 34.40
C GLN A 201 -14.37 -12.21 35.58
N GLU A 202 -14.22 -10.89 35.49
CA GLU A 202 -14.67 -9.95 36.53
C GLU A 202 -16.18 -10.03 36.79
N LYS A 203 -16.99 -10.19 35.74
CA LYS A 203 -18.45 -10.37 35.85
C LYS A 203 -18.88 -11.77 36.33
N SER A 204 -18.02 -12.76 36.25
CA SER A 204 -18.27 -14.13 36.73
C SER A 204 -17.95 -14.29 38.21
N ASN A 205 -17.15 -13.38 38.77
CA ASN A 205 -16.70 -13.40 40.17
C ASN A 205 -17.52 -12.44 41.06
N HIS A 206 -18.59 -11.85 40.52
CA HIS A 206 -19.52 -10.96 41.20
C HIS A 206 -20.94 -11.51 41.04
#